data_AF-A0A7L2MP12-F1
#
_entry.id   AF-A0A7L2MP12-F1
#
_cell.length_a   1.000
_cell.length_b   1.000
_cell.length_c   1.000
_cell.angle_alpha   90.00
_cell.angle_beta   90.00
_cell.angle_gamma   90.00
#
_symmetry.space_group_name_H-M   'P 1'
#
loop_
_entity.id
_entity.type
_entity.pdbx_description
1 polymer ?
#
loop_
_entity_poly.entity_id
_entity_poly.type
_entity_poly.pdbx_seq_one_letter_code
_entity_poly.pdbx_strand_id
1 'polypeptide(L)'
;DERPRALNDMMGGVLEIRREDILKMDVPPPPFISRSEELWTEEEKQIFEEYEKKVKELNEGKEEYRQFLRNEWKKLEASIRETTQNFDKIVCKLSEKKLKSEMAIYQEELKIVNLIYALLLDEELDTREAGLHKFLMKKKKEKVTLYPVFLRYGQVDFFLSHPQSLEHDFIKQFADIPHDLLEELFHLYSHRPETPRTETLLDTANPYVKRSPEDYQDALSLLMKAMDELDNPEHMPSGLDQSVWERFCLARRNKMESEELVKWKALALTDMQACLQRSVDENEKMKSELENTFQELTWLKEEKMKLQQNVIVQFLLKQGQVELDSTQIPEYSDAVLIDRSVVEELNCALAAQGEKKITAMIEFKDFSKGIIRLEWEHKKMQMQIQDLKEKARNIVILPISKDCQLFLTVHNYDTHIAQHLAGMEQSLGVMDKLHKKNVKNHQKKVRELKKCIRLKEEANYELSLQLKEMLVSVSERMHIFEAADTRDISAKITRQRYQEIVKQKYLRILIREQEKQLAILQSEAE
;
A
#
# COMPACT_ATOMS: atom_id res chain seq x y z
N ASP A 1 -37.67 -52.49 -12.57
CA ASP A 1 -37.09 -51.30 -13.23
C ASP A 1 -36.61 -51.58 -14.65
N GLU A 2 -37.55 -51.84 -15.56
CA GLU A 2 -37.26 -52.01 -16.99
C GLU A 2 -37.15 -50.67 -17.72
N ARG A 3 -37.76 -49.60 -17.20
CA ARG A 3 -37.74 -48.26 -17.80
C ARG A 3 -36.33 -47.66 -17.97
N PRO A 4 -35.42 -47.64 -16.97
CA PRO A 4 -34.08 -47.11 -17.16
C PRO A 4 -33.20 -47.98 -18.06
N ARG A 5 -33.44 -49.31 -18.12
CA ARG A 5 -32.74 -50.20 -19.06
C ARG A 5 -33.22 -50.01 -20.49
N ALA A 6 -34.52 -49.92 -20.70
CA ALA A 6 -35.11 -49.64 -22.01
C ALA A 6 -34.67 -48.25 -22.53
N LEU A 7 -34.55 -47.25 -21.64
CA LEU A 7 -34.05 -45.93 -22.02
C LEU A 7 -32.55 -45.95 -22.37
N ASN A 8 -31.73 -46.75 -21.67
CA ASN A 8 -30.33 -46.98 -22.04
C ASN A 8 -30.20 -47.70 -23.38
N ASP A 9 -30.98 -48.76 -23.61
CA ASP A 9 -30.93 -49.56 -24.84
C ASP A 9 -31.53 -48.83 -26.06
N MET A 10 -32.52 -47.96 -25.86
CA MET A 10 -33.18 -47.24 -26.96
C MET A 10 -32.62 -45.84 -27.23
N MET A 11 -32.11 -45.14 -26.21
CA MET A 11 -31.75 -43.72 -26.28
C MET A 11 -30.42 -43.39 -25.55
N GLY A 12 -29.62 -44.39 -25.15
CA GLY A 12 -28.35 -44.18 -24.46
C GLY A 12 -28.46 -43.52 -23.07
N GLY A 13 -29.65 -43.54 -22.47
CA GLY A 13 -29.87 -43.10 -21.09
C GLY A 13 -30.25 -41.62 -20.91
N VAL A 14 -30.41 -40.85 -21.99
CA VAL A 14 -30.77 -39.42 -21.92
C VAL A 14 -32.00 -39.13 -22.78
N LEU A 15 -33.02 -38.48 -22.20
CA LEU A 15 -34.30 -38.17 -22.88
C LEU A 15 -34.18 -37.05 -23.92
N GLU A 16 -33.25 -36.11 -23.74
CA GLU A 16 -32.93 -35.04 -24.67
C GLU A 16 -31.43 -35.05 -24.94
N ILE A 17 -31.04 -35.48 -26.14
CA ILE A 17 -29.64 -35.49 -26.54
C ILE A 17 -29.16 -34.03 -26.65
N ARG A 18 -28.39 -33.56 -25.68
CA ARG A 18 -27.75 -32.24 -25.77
C ARG A 18 -26.60 -32.32 -26.77
N ARG A 19 -26.27 -31.22 -27.44
CA ARG A 19 -25.11 -31.15 -28.36
C ARG A 19 -23.82 -31.62 -27.68
N GLU A 20 -23.69 -31.39 -26.38
CA GLU A 20 -22.61 -31.87 -25.51
C GLU A 20 -22.48 -33.39 -25.44
N ASP A 21 -23.59 -34.12 -25.52
CA ASP A 21 -23.61 -35.57 -25.35
C ASP A 21 -23.25 -36.27 -26.67
N ILE A 22 -23.67 -35.71 -27.81
CA ILE A 22 -23.28 -36.16 -29.16
C ILE A 22 -21.79 -36.00 -29.38
N LEU A 23 -21.23 -34.87 -28.93
CA LEU A 23 -19.81 -34.57 -29.06
C LEU A 23 -18.94 -35.34 -28.04
N LYS A 24 -19.52 -36.05 -27.07
CA LYS A 24 -18.77 -36.93 -26.14
C LYS A 24 -18.70 -38.38 -26.60
N MET A 25 -19.52 -38.79 -27.57
CA MET A 25 -19.46 -40.12 -28.13
C MET A 25 -18.21 -40.26 -29.01
N ASP A 26 -17.42 -41.31 -28.79
CA ASP A 26 -16.27 -41.61 -29.63
C ASP A 26 -16.70 -42.56 -30.76
N VAL A 27 -16.26 -42.28 -32.00
CA VAL A 27 -16.51 -43.18 -33.13
C VAL A 27 -15.62 -44.42 -32.94
N PRO A 28 -16.19 -45.63 -32.78
CA PRO A 28 -15.40 -46.83 -32.50
C PRO A 28 -14.50 -47.17 -33.71
N PRO A 29 -13.22 -47.49 -33.49
CA PRO A 29 -12.31 -47.81 -34.57
C PRO A 29 -12.73 -49.11 -35.28
N PRO A 30 -12.72 -49.15 -36.63
CA PRO A 30 -12.93 -50.37 -37.39
C PRO A 30 -11.97 -51.49 -36.94
N PRO A 31 -12.46 -52.74 -36.81
CA PRO A 31 -11.71 -53.86 -36.22
C PRO A 31 -10.43 -54.24 -37.00
N PHE A 32 -10.35 -53.89 -38.29
CA PHE A 32 -9.24 -54.21 -39.18
C PHE A 32 -8.07 -53.20 -39.14
N ILE A 33 -8.19 -52.07 -38.42
CA ILE A 33 -7.09 -51.08 -38.21
C ILE A 33 -5.85 -51.70 -37.56
N SER A 34 -6.00 -52.84 -36.88
CA SER A 34 -4.90 -53.61 -36.30
C SER A 34 -4.05 -54.38 -37.33
N ARG A 35 -4.50 -54.48 -38.60
CA ARG A 35 -3.80 -55.15 -39.72
C ARG A 35 -3.12 -54.12 -40.63
N SER A 36 -1.96 -54.46 -41.19
CA SER A 36 -1.17 -53.59 -42.08
C SER A 36 -1.97 -53.11 -43.31
N GLU A 37 -1.82 -51.82 -43.67
CA GLU A 37 -2.55 -51.13 -44.77
C GLU A 37 -2.43 -51.80 -46.15
N GLU A 38 -1.37 -52.58 -46.35
CA GLU A 38 -1.10 -53.31 -47.60
C GLU A 38 -2.05 -54.51 -47.82
N LEU A 39 -2.74 -54.97 -46.77
CA LEU A 39 -3.64 -56.14 -46.80
C LEU A 39 -5.12 -55.75 -46.86
N TRP A 40 -5.45 -54.45 -46.90
CA TRP A 40 -6.83 -53.99 -46.90
C TRP A 40 -7.48 -54.23 -48.27
N THR A 41 -8.67 -54.84 -48.27
CA THR A 41 -9.51 -54.92 -49.47
C THR A 41 -10.03 -53.52 -49.85
N GLU A 42 -10.46 -53.33 -51.11
CA GLU A 42 -11.00 -52.04 -51.57
C GLU A 42 -12.23 -51.60 -50.75
N GLU A 43 -13.02 -52.56 -50.25
CA GLU A 43 -14.16 -52.32 -49.35
C GLU A 43 -13.70 -51.87 -47.94
N GLU A 44 -12.63 -52.46 -47.39
CA GLU A 44 -12.05 -52.06 -46.10
C GLU A 44 -11.43 -50.65 -46.17
N LYS A 45 -10.84 -50.28 -47.31
CA LYS A 45 -10.36 -48.90 -47.56
C LYS A 45 -11.50 -47.88 -47.56
N GLN A 46 -12.63 -48.18 -48.20
CA GLN A 46 -13.81 -47.31 -48.19
C GLN A 46 -14.40 -47.15 -46.77
N ILE A 47 -14.47 -48.23 -45.99
CA ILE A 47 -14.96 -48.18 -44.60
C ILE A 47 -14.03 -47.33 -43.71
N PHE A 48 -12.73 -47.37 -43.95
CA PHE A 48 -11.77 -46.52 -43.23
C PHE A 48 -11.87 -45.04 -43.65
N GLU A 49 -12.05 -44.73 -44.93
CA GLU A 49 -12.29 -43.36 -45.40
C GLU A 49 -13.57 -42.76 -44.81
N GLU A 50 -14.65 -43.54 -44.74
CA GLU A 50 -15.89 -43.13 -44.07
C GLU A 50 -15.73 -42.94 -42.56
N TYR A 51 -14.93 -43.80 -41.91
CA TYR A 51 -14.58 -43.67 -40.50
C TYR A 51 -13.78 -42.39 -40.24
N GLU A 52 -12.72 -42.13 -41.02
CA GLU A 52 -11.93 -40.90 -40.92
C GLU A 52 -12.80 -39.66 -41.12
N LYS A 53 -13.71 -39.69 -42.10
CA LYS A 53 -14.62 -38.58 -42.36
C LYS A 53 -15.53 -38.31 -41.15
N LYS A 54 -16.11 -39.36 -40.56
CA LYS A 54 -16.94 -39.24 -39.33
C LYS A 54 -16.13 -38.74 -38.13
N VAL A 55 -14.87 -39.16 -37.98
CA VAL A 55 -13.97 -38.67 -36.91
C VAL A 55 -13.62 -37.19 -37.14
N LYS A 56 -13.33 -36.79 -38.39
CA LYS A 56 -13.06 -35.38 -38.75
C LYS A 56 -14.27 -34.49 -38.46
N GLU A 57 -15.47 -34.87 -38.93
CA GLU A 57 -16.72 -34.15 -38.67
C GLU A 57 -17.01 -34.03 -37.16
N LEU A 58 -16.77 -35.10 -36.38
CA LEU A 58 -16.96 -35.08 -34.92
C LEU A 58 -15.94 -34.18 -34.21
N ASN A 59 -14.69 -34.17 -34.66
CA ASN A 59 -13.65 -33.27 -34.13
C ASN A 59 -13.89 -31.81 -34.50
N GLU A 60 -14.35 -31.53 -35.72
CA GLU A 60 -14.78 -30.18 -36.14
C GLU A 60 -15.95 -29.69 -35.28
N GLY A 61 -16.96 -30.53 -35.05
CA GLY A 61 -18.08 -30.20 -34.15
C GLY A 61 -17.64 -29.97 -32.69
N LYS A 62 -16.66 -30.75 -32.19
CA LYS A 62 -16.06 -30.54 -30.85
C LYS A 62 -15.36 -29.18 -30.76
N GLU A 63 -14.62 -28.78 -31.80
CA GLU A 63 -13.90 -27.51 -31.81
C GLU A 63 -14.85 -26.32 -32.01
N GLU A 64 -15.89 -26.44 -32.84
CA GLU A 64 -16.94 -25.43 -32.96
C GLU A 64 -17.67 -25.20 -31.63
N TYR A 65 -18.01 -26.28 -30.92
CA TYR A 65 -18.65 -26.19 -29.61
C TYR A 65 -17.71 -25.60 -28.55
N ARG A 66 -16.42 -25.98 -28.56
CA ARG A 66 -15.41 -25.35 -27.71
C ARG A 66 -15.29 -23.85 -28.00
N GLN A 67 -15.31 -23.45 -29.27
CA GLN A 67 -15.25 -22.04 -29.67
C GLN A 67 -16.51 -21.28 -29.26
N PHE A 68 -17.69 -21.91 -29.38
CA PHE A 68 -18.95 -21.38 -28.85
C PHE A 68 -18.86 -21.13 -27.34
N LEU A 69 -18.42 -22.11 -26.56
CA LEU A 69 -18.21 -21.97 -25.11
C LEU A 69 -17.19 -20.88 -24.75
N ARG A 70 -16.07 -20.79 -25.49
CA ARG A 70 -15.09 -19.72 -25.29
C ARG A 70 -15.72 -18.34 -25.53
N ASN A 71 -16.58 -18.21 -26.53
CA ASN A 71 -17.27 -16.96 -26.84
C ASN A 71 -18.32 -16.61 -25.77
N GLU A 72 -19.10 -17.58 -25.31
CA GLU A 72 -20.05 -17.37 -24.20
C GLU A 72 -19.32 -17.01 -22.91
N TRP A 73 -18.23 -17.69 -22.59
CA TRP A 73 -17.39 -17.37 -21.44
C TRP A 73 -16.85 -15.93 -21.50
N LYS A 74 -16.32 -15.50 -22.65
CA LYS A 74 -15.87 -14.10 -22.84
C LYS A 74 -17.01 -13.09 -22.71
N LYS A 75 -18.21 -13.41 -23.23
CA LYS A 75 -19.38 -12.54 -23.10
C LYS A 75 -19.82 -12.41 -21.64
N LEU A 76 -19.86 -13.51 -20.91
CA LEU A 76 -20.18 -13.54 -19.48
C LEU A 76 -19.13 -12.76 -18.67
N GLU A 77 -17.84 -12.97 -18.95
CA GLU A 77 -16.76 -12.25 -18.29
C GLU A 77 -16.87 -10.73 -18.53
N ALA A 78 -17.14 -10.31 -19.78
CA ALA A 78 -17.34 -8.91 -20.12
C ALA A 78 -18.56 -8.31 -19.39
N SER A 79 -19.68 -9.04 -19.34
CA SER A 79 -20.89 -8.63 -18.63
C SER A 79 -20.66 -8.49 -17.12
N ILE A 80 -19.96 -9.44 -16.49
CA ILE A 80 -19.60 -9.37 -15.06
C ILE A 80 -18.69 -8.17 -14.80
N ARG A 81 -17.71 -7.92 -15.68
CA ARG A 81 -16.80 -6.78 -15.53
C ARG A 81 -17.54 -5.45 -15.64
N GLU A 82 -18.44 -5.31 -16.61
CA GLU A 82 -19.24 -4.10 -16.80
C GLU A 82 -20.20 -3.86 -15.62
N THR A 83 -20.91 -4.91 -15.17
CA THR A 83 -21.83 -4.80 -14.02
C THR A 83 -21.10 -4.45 -12.74
N THR A 84 -19.92 -5.03 -12.50
CA THR A 84 -19.07 -4.71 -11.34
C THR A 84 -18.60 -3.25 -11.40
N GLN A 85 -18.08 -2.79 -12.54
CA GLN A 85 -17.67 -1.40 -12.71
C GLN A 85 -18.82 -0.41 -12.53
N ASN A 86 -20.03 -0.77 -13.00
CA ASN A 86 -21.21 0.06 -12.82
C ASN A 86 -21.67 0.10 -11.36
N PHE A 87 -21.62 -1.04 -10.66
CA PHE A 87 -21.88 -1.10 -9.23
C PHE A 87 -20.89 -0.24 -8.44
N ASP A 88 -19.59 -0.38 -8.68
CA ASP A 88 -18.54 0.42 -8.02
C ASP A 88 -18.77 1.92 -8.24
N LYS A 89 -19.08 2.35 -9.48
CA LYS A 89 -19.41 3.75 -9.79
C LYS A 89 -20.63 4.24 -9.00
N ILE A 90 -21.65 3.41 -8.82
CA ILE A 90 -22.84 3.76 -8.04
C ILE A 90 -22.47 3.88 -6.56
N VAL A 91 -21.69 2.94 -6.02
CA VAL A 91 -21.23 2.96 -4.63
C VAL A 91 -20.37 4.21 -4.35
N CYS A 92 -19.44 4.56 -5.24
CA CYS A 92 -18.65 5.80 -5.12
C CYS A 92 -19.54 7.05 -5.13
N LYS A 93 -20.53 7.12 -6.03
CA LYS A 93 -21.48 8.25 -6.05
C LYS A 93 -22.33 8.30 -4.78
N LEU A 94 -22.72 7.15 -4.23
CA LEU A 94 -23.47 7.07 -2.99
C LEU A 94 -22.61 7.51 -1.81
N SER A 95 -21.35 7.07 -1.72
CA SER A 95 -20.44 7.47 -0.65
C SER A 95 -20.14 8.97 -0.69
N GLU A 96 -19.92 9.55 -1.88
CA GLU A 96 -19.79 11.01 -2.04
C GLU A 96 -21.04 11.76 -1.56
N LYS A 97 -22.24 11.26 -1.90
CA LYS A 97 -23.50 11.85 -1.41
C LYS A 97 -23.62 11.73 0.09
N LYS A 98 -23.30 10.57 0.66
CA LYS A 98 -23.32 10.33 2.11
C LYS A 98 -22.41 11.32 2.83
N LEU A 99 -21.15 11.46 2.39
CA LEU A 99 -20.18 12.37 2.98
C LEU A 99 -20.64 13.84 2.90
N LYS A 100 -21.22 14.26 1.78
CA LYS A 100 -21.77 15.62 1.63
C LYS A 100 -22.96 15.86 2.57
N SER A 101 -23.85 14.88 2.72
CA SER A 101 -24.98 14.97 3.64
C SER A 101 -24.51 15.00 5.10
N GLU A 102 -23.60 14.12 5.49
CA GLU A 102 -23.01 14.10 6.85
C GLU A 102 -22.29 15.41 7.15
N MET A 103 -21.51 15.94 6.22
CA MET A 103 -20.85 17.25 6.36
C MET A 103 -21.88 18.36 6.60
N ALA A 104 -22.99 18.38 5.86
CA ALA A 104 -24.05 19.38 6.06
C ALA A 104 -24.75 19.21 7.43
N ILE A 105 -25.02 17.97 7.85
CA ILE A 105 -25.59 17.68 9.17
C ILE A 105 -24.67 18.20 10.26
N TYR A 106 -23.38 17.85 10.23
CA TYR A 106 -22.42 18.31 11.23
C TYR A 106 -22.24 19.83 11.25
N GLN A 107 -22.35 20.49 10.10
CA GLN A 107 -22.35 21.96 10.05
C GLN A 107 -23.54 22.55 10.79
N GLU A 108 -24.75 22.05 10.54
CA GLU A 108 -25.95 22.53 11.21
C GLU A 108 -25.96 22.16 12.70
N GLU A 109 -25.49 20.96 13.08
CA GLU A 109 -25.32 20.56 14.47
C GLU A 109 -24.35 21.50 15.22
N LEU A 110 -23.21 21.82 14.61
CA LEU A 110 -22.26 22.75 15.21
C LEU A 110 -22.85 24.16 15.36
N LYS A 111 -23.61 24.64 14.38
CA LYS A 111 -24.33 25.93 14.49
C LYS A 111 -25.32 25.90 15.64
N ILE A 112 -26.11 24.83 15.77
CA ILE A 112 -27.08 24.68 16.85
C ILE A 112 -26.36 24.71 18.21
N VAL A 113 -25.26 23.95 18.36
CA VAL A 113 -24.47 23.94 19.60
C VAL A 113 -23.92 25.34 19.92
N ASN A 114 -23.36 26.04 18.93
CA ASN A 114 -22.83 27.39 19.14
C ASN A 114 -23.92 28.40 19.51
N LEU A 115 -25.10 28.29 18.90
CA LEU A 115 -26.26 29.14 19.24
C LEU A 115 -26.77 28.85 20.66
N ILE A 116 -26.89 27.57 21.03
CA ILE A 116 -27.27 27.17 22.39
C ILE A 116 -26.26 27.72 23.40
N TYR A 117 -24.96 27.61 23.11
CA TYR A 117 -23.91 28.16 23.97
C TYR A 117 -24.03 29.68 24.11
N ALA A 118 -24.24 30.41 23.02
CA ALA A 118 -24.43 31.86 23.05
C ALA A 118 -25.68 32.27 23.84
N LEU A 119 -26.80 31.54 23.70
CA LEU A 119 -28.02 31.78 24.47
C LEU A 119 -27.81 31.51 25.96
N LEU A 120 -27.12 30.42 26.31
CA LEU A 120 -26.83 30.08 27.71
C LEU A 120 -25.92 31.14 28.36
N LEU A 121 -24.94 31.66 27.61
CA LEU A 121 -24.09 32.74 28.06
C LEU A 121 -24.88 34.05 28.25
N ASP A 122 -25.80 34.38 27.33
CA ASP A 122 -26.67 35.57 27.45
C ASP A 122 -27.60 35.46 28.67
N GLU A 123 -28.18 34.27 28.92
CA GLU A 123 -28.98 33.99 30.12
C GLU A 123 -28.16 34.10 31.42
N GLU A 124 -26.91 33.62 31.43
CA GLU A 124 -26.01 33.77 32.58
C GLU A 124 -25.71 35.25 32.86
N LEU A 125 -25.46 36.04 31.82
CA LEU A 125 -25.24 37.48 31.96
C LEU A 125 -26.50 38.21 32.44
N ASP A 126 -27.69 37.82 31.93
CA ASP A 126 -28.98 38.39 32.37
C ASP A 126 -29.28 38.10 33.84
N THR A 127 -29.06 36.86 34.28
CA THR A 127 -29.26 36.49 35.68
C THR A 127 -28.30 37.24 36.61
N ARG A 128 -27.04 37.43 36.18
CA ARG A 128 -26.05 38.22 36.91
C ARG A 128 -26.43 39.71 36.96
N GLU A 129 -26.85 40.30 35.84
CA GLU A 129 -27.31 41.69 35.78
C GLU A 129 -28.52 41.90 36.71
N ALA A 130 -29.52 41.02 36.64
CA ALA A 130 -30.69 41.09 37.51
C ALA A 130 -30.33 40.96 39.00
N GLY A 131 -29.37 40.09 39.33
CA GLY A 131 -28.82 39.93 40.67
C GLY A 131 -28.18 41.21 41.22
N LEU A 132 -27.30 41.84 40.42
CA LEU A 132 -26.68 43.12 40.78
C LEU A 132 -27.71 44.25 40.88
N HIS A 133 -28.68 44.31 39.97
CA HIS A 133 -29.74 45.32 40.02
C HIS A 133 -30.58 45.18 41.30
N LYS A 134 -30.92 43.95 41.69
CA LYS A 134 -31.63 43.67 42.95
C LYS A 134 -30.81 44.08 44.18
N PHE A 135 -29.51 43.78 44.18
CA PHE A 135 -28.59 44.19 45.26
C PHE A 135 -28.53 45.72 45.38
N LEU A 136 -28.36 46.41 44.25
CA LEU A 136 -28.32 47.87 44.17
C LEU A 136 -29.63 48.50 44.66
N MET A 137 -30.78 47.96 44.28
CA MET A 137 -32.09 48.41 44.77
C MET A 137 -32.26 48.21 46.28
N LYS A 138 -31.76 47.08 46.83
CA LYS A 138 -31.76 46.83 48.28
C LYS A 138 -30.90 47.86 49.02
N LYS A 139 -29.67 48.09 48.55
CA LYS A 139 -28.74 49.05 49.14
C LYS A 139 -29.24 50.49 49.06
N LYS A 140 -29.90 50.88 47.97
CA LYS A 140 -30.57 52.20 47.86
C LYS A 140 -31.67 52.37 48.90
N LYS A 141 -32.50 51.35 49.13
CA LYS A 141 -33.55 51.39 50.16
C LYS A 141 -32.97 51.54 51.57
N GLU A 142 -31.94 50.76 51.90
CA GLU A 142 -31.22 50.83 53.18
C GLU A 142 -30.61 52.23 53.42
N LYS A 143 -30.06 52.87 52.37
CA LYS A 143 -29.54 54.23 52.45
C LYS A 143 -30.63 55.27 52.75
N VAL A 144 -31.81 55.15 52.11
CA VAL A 144 -32.94 56.07 52.35
C VAL A 144 -33.45 55.95 53.80
N THR A 145 -33.44 54.75 54.38
CA THR A 145 -33.84 54.54 55.78
C THR A 145 -32.85 55.14 56.80
N LEU A 146 -31.56 55.21 56.46
CA LEU A 146 -30.52 55.75 57.35
C LEU A 146 -30.44 57.29 57.34
N TYR A 147 -30.87 57.92 56.24
CA TYR A 147 -30.85 59.38 56.03
C TYR A 147 -31.55 60.24 57.12
N PRO A 148 -32.75 59.88 57.63
CA PRO A 148 -33.39 60.66 58.70
C PRO A 148 -32.69 60.55 60.05
N VAL A 149 -31.90 59.50 60.30
CA VAL A 149 -31.08 59.37 61.51
C VAL A 149 -29.92 60.36 61.46
N PHE A 150 -29.25 60.43 60.30
CA PHE A 150 -28.17 61.39 60.02
C PHE A 150 -28.60 62.86 60.22
N LEU A 151 -29.79 63.24 59.74
CA LEU A 151 -30.31 64.61 59.88
C LEU A 151 -30.59 65.03 61.33
N ARG A 152 -31.01 64.11 62.21
CA ARG A 152 -31.31 64.45 63.61
C ARG A 152 -30.07 64.82 64.41
N TYR A 153 -28.94 64.18 64.13
CA TYR A 153 -27.69 64.39 64.87
C TYR A 153 -26.77 65.46 64.25
N GLY A 154 -27.16 66.07 63.13
CA GLY A 154 -26.40 67.17 62.50
C GLY A 154 -26.75 68.58 63.02
N GLN A 155 -27.70 68.72 63.95
CA GLN A 155 -28.20 70.02 64.45
C GLN A 155 -27.66 70.42 65.84
N VAL A 156 -26.63 69.77 66.36
CA VAL A 156 -26.31 69.79 67.80
C VAL A 156 -25.32 70.89 68.22
N ASP A 157 -24.94 71.81 67.33
CA ASP A 157 -23.88 72.81 67.58
C ASP A 157 -24.26 74.02 68.47
N PHE A 158 -25.46 74.07 69.07
CA PHE A 158 -25.97 75.32 69.67
C PHE A 158 -25.74 75.48 71.20
N PHE A 159 -25.20 74.50 71.93
CA PHE A 159 -25.41 74.44 73.40
C PHE A 159 -24.24 74.83 74.33
N LEU A 160 -23.13 75.38 73.86
CA LEU A 160 -21.92 75.56 74.70
C LEU A 160 -21.42 77.02 74.82
N SER A 161 -22.27 77.96 75.23
CA SER A 161 -21.89 79.39 75.39
C SER A 161 -22.11 80.00 76.77
N HIS A 162 -22.27 79.21 77.84
CA HIS A 162 -22.71 79.72 79.15
C HIS A 162 -21.74 79.72 80.36
N PRO A 163 -20.46 79.26 80.31
CA PRO A 163 -19.65 79.24 81.53
C PRO A 163 -18.85 80.53 81.80
N GLN A 164 -18.59 81.39 80.81
CA GLN A 164 -17.76 82.59 81.00
C GLN A 164 -18.50 83.77 81.64
N SER A 165 -19.84 83.75 81.70
CA SER A 165 -20.63 84.85 82.26
C SER A 165 -20.72 84.84 83.79
N LEU A 166 -20.59 83.67 84.43
CA LEU A 166 -20.89 83.51 85.86
C LEU A 166 -19.80 84.09 86.78
N GLU A 167 -18.53 84.06 86.38
CA GLU A 167 -17.43 84.67 87.17
C GLU A 167 -17.51 86.20 87.16
N HIS A 168 -17.90 86.79 86.03
CA HIS A 168 -18.12 88.22 85.92
C HIS A 168 -19.38 88.67 86.69
N ASP A 169 -20.42 87.84 86.70
CA ASP A 169 -21.63 88.09 87.48
C ASP A 169 -21.38 87.95 88.99
N PHE A 170 -20.47 87.06 89.42
CA PHE A 170 -20.02 86.95 90.81
C PHE A 170 -19.31 88.24 91.28
N ILE A 171 -18.35 88.75 90.51
CA ILE A 171 -17.63 89.99 90.85
C ILE A 171 -18.60 91.18 90.98
N LYS A 172 -19.65 91.23 90.14
CA LYS A 172 -20.71 92.26 90.24
C LYS A 172 -21.60 92.11 91.46
N GLN A 173 -21.92 90.89 91.88
CA GLN A 173 -22.83 90.61 93.00
C GLN A 173 -22.22 90.87 94.38
N PHE A 174 -20.89 90.87 94.48
CA PHE A 174 -20.14 91.05 95.74
C PHE A 174 -19.28 92.32 95.76
N ALA A 175 -19.57 93.29 94.88
CA ALA A 175 -18.83 94.56 94.78
C ALA A 175 -18.88 95.42 96.06
N ASP A 176 -19.80 95.13 96.98
CA ASP A 176 -20.02 95.87 98.24
C ASP A 176 -19.07 95.43 99.38
N ILE A 177 -18.17 94.46 99.14
CA ILE A 177 -17.27 93.83 100.13
C ILE A 177 -15.84 94.38 99.99
N PRO A 178 -15.07 94.57 101.09
CA PRO A 178 -13.65 94.94 101.01
C PRO A 178 -12.82 93.99 100.15
N HIS A 179 -11.86 94.53 99.39
CA HIS A 179 -11.11 93.79 98.37
C HIS A 179 -10.38 92.54 98.91
N ASP A 180 -9.78 92.63 100.10
CA ASP A 180 -9.03 91.51 100.70
C ASP A 180 -9.95 90.30 101.04
N LEU A 181 -11.17 90.57 101.50
CA LEU A 181 -12.17 89.53 101.77
C LEU A 181 -12.82 89.02 100.46
N LEU A 182 -12.88 89.86 99.42
CA LEU A 182 -13.36 89.46 98.10
C LEU A 182 -12.39 88.49 97.42
N GLU A 183 -11.07 88.67 97.56
CA GLU A 183 -10.07 87.73 97.05
C GLU A 183 -10.14 86.37 97.77
N GLU A 184 -10.31 86.37 99.09
CA GLU A 184 -10.48 85.14 99.88
C GLU A 184 -11.78 84.40 99.51
N LEU A 185 -12.89 85.12 99.33
CA LEU A 185 -14.14 84.55 98.81
C LEU A 185 -14.01 84.03 97.38
N PHE A 186 -13.24 84.71 96.51
CA PHE A 186 -13.03 84.25 95.14
C PHE A 186 -12.20 82.95 95.09
N HIS A 187 -11.22 82.79 95.98
CA HIS A 187 -10.51 81.53 96.17
C HIS A 187 -11.44 80.40 96.62
N LEU A 188 -12.35 80.67 97.58
CA LEU A 188 -13.37 79.72 98.02
C LEU A 188 -14.45 79.44 96.96
N TYR A 189 -14.71 80.39 96.06
CA TYR A 189 -15.62 80.26 94.91
C TYR A 189 -15.04 79.43 93.77
N SER A 190 -13.71 79.34 93.73
CA SER A 190 -12.95 78.54 92.77
C SER A 190 -12.63 77.14 93.31
N HIS A 191 -12.71 76.97 94.64
CA HIS A 191 -12.47 75.69 95.32
C HIS A 191 -13.59 74.69 95.02
N ARG A 192 -13.20 73.45 94.67
CA ARG A 192 -14.13 72.38 94.29
C ARG A 192 -14.18 71.30 95.38
N PRO A 193 -15.36 70.70 95.63
CA PRO A 193 -15.45 69.52 96.50
C PRO A 193 -14.69 68.34 95.89
N GLU A 194 -14.00 67.57 96.73
CA GLU A 194 -13.42 66.28 96.35
C GLU A 194 -14.52 65.24 96.22
N THR A 195 -15.25 65.25 95.10
CA THR A 195 -16.26 64.22 94.84
C THR A 195 -15.57 62.86 94.57
N PRO A 196 -16.02 61.76 95.20
CA PRO A 196 -15.51 60.43 94.89
C PRO A 196 -15.79 60.11 93.42
N ARG A 197 -14.77 59.63 92.69
CA ARG A 197 -14.94 59.16 91.31
C ARG A 197 -15.91 57.98 91.33
N THR A 198 -17.16 58.22 90.91
CA THR A 198 -18.05 57.12 90.55
C THR A 198 -17.48 56.49 89.28
N GLU A 199 -16.66 55.45 89.43
CA GLU A 199 -16.33 54.54 88.35
C GLU A 199 -17.63 53.90 87.87
N THR A 200 -18.25 54.53 86.87
CA THR A 200 -19.29 53.87 86.09
C THR A 200 -18.56 52.79 85.30
N LEU A 201 -18.66 51.54 85.74
CA LEU A 201 -18.29 50.37 84.96
C LEU A 201 -19.04 50.46 83.62
N LEU A 202 -18.33 50.91 82.59
CA LEU A 202 -18.79 50.90 81.20
C LEU A 202 -18.73 49.46 80.69
N ASP A 203 -19.60 48.61 81.21
CA ASP A 203 -19.86 47.29 80.64
C ASP A 203 -21.29 47.28 80.12
N THR A 204 -21.50 47.99 79.01
CA THR A 204 -22.72 47.84 78.23
C THR A 204 -22.37 47.97 76.76
N ALA A 205 -22.31 46.82 76.08
CA ALA A 205 -22.09 46.66 74.64
C ALA A 205 -23.23 47.26 73.77
N ASN A 206 -23.99 48.23 74.29
CA ASN A 206 -25.09 48.88 73.59
C ASN A 206 -24.74 50.37 73.34
N PRO A 207 -24.40 50.76 72.10
CA PRO A 207 -23.97 52.12 71.75
C PRO A 207 -25.11 53.15 71.70
N TYR A 208 -26.29 52.78 72.20
CA TYR A 208 -27.50 53.61 72.28
C TYR A 208 -27.96 53.89 73.72
N VAL A 209 -27.11 53.60 74.72
CA VAL A 209 -27.43 53.97 76.12
C VAL A 209 -27.50 55.49 76.21
N LYS A 210 -28.73 56.01 76.18
CA LYS A 210 -29.02 57.35 76.66
C LYS A 210 -28.67 57.36 78.14
N ARG A 211 -27.65 58.11 78.55
CA ARG A 211 -27.53 58.55 79.95
C ARG A 211 -28.89 59.12 80.34
N SER A 212 -29.52 58.53 81.34
CA SER A 212 -30.88 58.90 81.70
C SER A 212 -30.86 60.28 82.39
N PRO A 213 -31.96 61.04 82.34
CA PRO A 213 -32.12 62.21 83.20
C PRO A 213 -31.97 61.88 84.70
N GLU A 214 -32.18 60.61 85.08
CA GLU A 214 -32.02 60.10 86.44
C GLU A 214 -30.53 60.07 86.84
N ASP A 215 -29.63 59.70 85.92
CA ASP A 215 -28.17 59.69 86.15
C ASP A 215 -27.63 61.10 86.45
N TYR A 216 -28.19 62.13 85.80
CA TYR A 216 -27.85 63.54 86.07
C TYR A 216 -28.32 63.96 87.46
N GLN A 217 -29.54 63.58 87.83
CA GLN A 217 -30.15 63.92 89.10
C GLN A 217 -29.39 63.28 90.26
N ASP A 218 -28.93 62.03 90.09
CA ASP A 218 -28.14 61.31 91.09
C ASP A 218 -26.75 61.93 91.26
N ALA A 219 -26.06 62.27 90.17
CA ALA A 219 -24.77 62.98 90.21
C ALA A 219 -24.89 64.36 90.87
N LEU A 220 -25.95 65.11 90.55
CA LEU A 220 -26.24 66.41 91.16
C LEU A 220 -26.55 66.28 92.66
N SER A 221 -27.27 65.22 93.07
CA SER A 221 -27.57 64.97 94.49
C SER A 221 -26.32 64.66 95.31
N LEU A 222 -25.36 63.91 94.75
CA LEU A 222 -24.08 63.60 95.38
C LEU A 222 -23.19 64.85 95.47
N LEU A 223 -23.19 65.68 94.42
CA LEU A 223 -22.50 66.96 94.42
C LEU A 223 -23.06 67.91 95.48
N MET A 224 -24.39 68.02 95.61
CA MET A 224 -25.01 68.89 96.62
C MET A 224 -24.68 68.45 98.05
N LYS A 225 -24.57 67.14 98.32
CA LYS A 225 -24.13 66.63 99.62
C LYS A 225 -22.68 67.01 99.94
N ALA A 226 -21.78 66.96 98.94
CA ALA A 226 -20.39 67.39 99.13
C ALA A 226 -20.27 68.92 99.30
N MET A 227 -21.20 69.69 98.74
CA MET A 227 -21.29 71.14 98.96
C MET A 227 -21.71 71.48 100.39
N ASP A 228 -22.56 70.67 101.03
CA ASP A 228 -22.97 70.90 102.43
C ASP A 228 -21.78 70.86 103.41
N GLU A 229 -20.74 70.06 103.12
CA GLU A 229 -19.49 70.02 103.91
C GLU A 229 -18.63 71.28 103.72
N LEU A 230 -18.56 71.81 102.50
CA LEU A 230 -17.82 73.03 102.17
C LEU A 230 -18.52 74.32 102.63
N ASP A 231 -19.85 74.30 102.72
CA ASP A 231 -20.69 75.42 103.15
C ASP A 231 -20.79 75.54 104.69
N ASN A 232 -20.17 74.61 105.44
CA ASN A 232 -20.17 74.61 106.90
C ASN A 232 -19.65 75.96 107.44
N PRO A 233 -20.37 76.62 108.39
CA PRO A 233 -19.97 77.91 108.97
C PRO A 233 -18.56 77.93 109.61
N GLU A 234 -17.97 76.76 109.87
CA GLU A 234 -16.56 76.62 110.31
C GLU A 234 -15.55 77.13 109.28
N HIS A 235 -15.90 77.17 107.99
CA HIS A 235 -15.05 77.63 106.89
C HIS A 235 -15.26 79.11 106.54
N MET A 236 -16.04 79.85 107.33
CA MET A 236 -16.34 81.26 107.09
C MET A 236 -15.16 82.17 107.52
N PRO A 237 -14.68 83.09 106.66
CA PRO A 237 -13.63 84.04 107.03
C PRO A 237 -14.01 84.94 108.21
N SER A 238 -13.05 85.23 109.09
CA SER A 238 -13.28 86.05 110.28
C SER A 238 -13.60 87.51 109.90
N GLY A 239 -14.86 87.91 110.06
CA GLY A 239 -15.32 89.29 109.82
C GLY A 239 -16.47 89.43 108.81
N LEU A 240 -16.95 88.33 108.22
CA LEU A 240 -18.13 88.33 107.35
C LEU A 240 -19.45 88.22 108.13
N ASP A 241 -20.48 88.89 107.63
CA ASP A 241 -21.85 88.74 108.13
C ASP A 241 -22.48 87.44 107.62
N GLN A 242 -23.29 86.81 108.47
CA GLN A 242 -23.94 85.53 108.18
C GLN A 242 -24.84 85.61 106.93
N SER A 243 -25.48 86.77 106.71
CA SER A 243 -26.32 87.00 105.53
C SER A 243 -25.54 87.06 104.20
N VAL A 244 -24.26 87.46 104.26
CA VAL A 244 -23.35 87.54 103.12
C VAL A 244 -22.77 86.15 102.81
N TRP A 245 -22.46 85.37 103.85
CA TRP A 245 -22.02 83.98 103.71
C TRP A 245 -23.11 83.10 103.07
N GLU A 246 -24.36 83.21 103.51
CA GLU A 246 -25.49 82.47 102.91
C GLU A 246 -25.67 82.82 101.42
N ARG A 247 -25.49 84.09 101.05
CA ARG A 247 -25.54 84.55 99.65
C ARG A 247 -24.37 83.99 98.82
N PHE A 248 -23.18 83.94 99.41
CA PHE A 248 -21.98 83.35 98.80
C PHE A 248 -22.16 81.84 98.56
N CYS A 249 -22.62 81.09 99.57
CA CYS A 249 -22.92 79.68 99.47
C CYS A 249 -23.94 79.40 98.34
N LEU A 250 -25.00 80.21 98.23
CA LEU A 250 -25.99 80.08 97.18
C LEU A 250 -25.41 80.37 95.78
N ALA A 251 -24.59 81.42 95.63
CA ALA A 251 -23.91 81.72 94.38
C ALA A 251 -22.93 80.60 93.97
N ARG A 252 -22.22 80.01 94.94
CA ARG A 252 -21.30 78.89 94.73
C ARG A 252 -22.04 77.61 94.32
N ARG A 253 -23.15 77.27 94.98
CA ARG A 253 -24.02 76.14 94.58
C ARG A 253 -24.55 76.30 93.16
N ASN A 254 -25.08 77.49 92.82
CA ASN A 254 -25.57 77.77 91.46
C ASN A 254 -24.47 77.62 90.39
N LYS A 255 -23.24 78.06 90.68
CA LYS A 255 -22.09 77.83 89.80
C LYS A 255 -21.84 76.33 89.61
N MET A 256 -21.75 75.57 90.70
CA MET A 256 -21.50 74.13 90.64
C MET A 256 -22.59 73.35 89.90
N GLU A 257 -23.88 73.68 90.12
CA GLU A 257 -25.00 73.11 89.36
C GLU A 257 -24.90 73.43 87.86
N SER A 258 -24.56 74.68 87.52
CA SER A 258 -24.40 75.08 86.12
C SER A 258 -23.20 74.42 85.43
N GLU A 259 -22.07 74.27 86.14
CA GLU A 259 -20.88 73.58 85.65
C GLU A 259 -21.16 72.08 85.43
N GLU A 260 -21.87 71.44 86.36
CA GLU A 260 -22.23 70.02 86.23
C GLU A 260 -23.24 69.80 85.09
N LEU A 261 -24.21 70.71 84.92
CA LEU A 261 -25.11 70.72 83.76
C LEU A 261 -24.34 70.88 82.45
N VAL A 262 -23.33 71.75 82.40
CA VAL A 262 -22.48 71.93 81.22
C VAL A 262 -21.65 70.68 80.95
N LYS A 263 -21.07 70.04 81.97
CA LYS A 263 -20.35 68.76 81.80
C LYS A 263 -21.27 67.67 81.26
N TRP A 264 -22.48 67.54 81.79
CA TRP A 264 -23.44 66.53 81.35
C TRP A 264 -23.89 66.78 79.90
N LYS A 265 -24.18 68.04 79.55
CA LYS A 265 -24.45 68.44 78.16
C LYS A 265 -23.27 68.19 77.24
N ALA A 266 -22.05 68.52 77.66
CA ALA A 266 -20.83 68.27 76.88
C ALA A 266 -20.63 66.77 76.61
N LEU A 267 -20.86 65.91 77.62
CA LEU A 267 -20.83 64.46 77.45
C LEU A 267 -21.91 63.96 76.48
N ALA A 268 -23.15 64.45 76.61
CA ALA A 268 -24.24 64.11 75.70
C ALA A 268 -23.92 64.54 74.25
N LEU A 269 -23.29 65.71 74.07
CA LEU A 269 -22.81 66.19 72.78
C LEU A 269 -21.72 65.28 72.19
N THR A 270 -20.74 64.86 72.99
CA THR A 270 -19.70 63.92 72.52
C THR A 270 -20.28 62.58 72.10
N ASP A 271 -21.27 62.05 72.84
CA ASP A 271 -21.95 60.80 72.51
C ASP A 271 -22.75 60.93 71.20
N MET A 272 -23.44 62.07 71.00
CA MET A 272 -24.15 62.38 69.75
C MET A 272 -23.19 62.56 68.57
N GLN A 273 -22.05 63.23 68.77
CA GLN A 273 -21.03 63.42 67.74
C GLN A 273 -20.38 62.09 67.33
N ALA A 274 -20.10 61.20 68.30
CA ALA A 274 -19.60 59.86 68.02
C ALA A 274 -20.64 59.00 67.27
N CYS A 275 -21.93 59.16 67.56
CA CYS A 275 -23.00 58.51 66.81
C CYS A 275 -23.11 59.05 65.38
N LEU A 276 -23.00 60.38 65.20
CA LEU A 276 -22.99 61.02 63.90
C LEU A 276 -21.82 60.53 63.05
N GLN A 277 -20.60 60.49 63.62
CA GLN A 277 -19.42 60.01 62.91
C GLN A 277 -19.59 58.56 62.43
N ARG A 278 -20.09 57.66 63.29
CA ARG A 278 -20.39 56.27 62.88
C ARG A 278 -21.38 56.22 61.72
N SER A 279 -22.44 57.04 61.77
CA SER A 279 -23.41 57.13 60.67
C SER A 279 -22.82 57.72 59.39
N VAL A 280 -21.85 58.64 59.48
CA VAL A 280 -21.08 59.15 58.33
C VAL A 280 -20.27 58.02 57.70
N ASP A 281 -19.48 57.31 58.50
CA ASP A 281 -18.60 56.24 58.04
C ASP A 281 -19.41 55.10 57.38
N GLU A 282 -20.54 54.71 57.98
CA GLU A 282 -21.47 53.72 57.41
C GLU A 282 -22.05 54.20 56.07
N ASN A 283 -22.42 55.47 55.95
CA ASN A 283 -22.94 56.04 54.70
C ASN A 283 -21.85 56.14 53.62
N GLU A 284 -20.61 56.47 53.97
CA GLU A 284 -19.48 56.46 53.03
C GLU A 284 -19.17 55.04 52.54
N LYS A 285 -19.15 54.06 53.44
CA LYS A 285 -19.02 52.65 53.07
C LYS A 285 -20.14 52.23 52.11
N MET A 286 -21.39 52.51 52.44
CA MET A 286 -22.54 52.21 51.59
C MET A 286 -22.48 52.92 50.23
N LYS A 287 -21.96 54.15 50.16
CA LYS A 287 -21.72 54.86 48.89
C LYS A 287 -20.66 54.15 48.04
N SER A 288 -19.54 53.74 48.64
CA SER A 288 -18.47 53.03 47.94
C SER A 288 -18.93 51.68 47.39
N GLU A 289 -19.70 50.91 48.19
CA GLU A 289 -20.31 49.65 47.75
C GLU A 289 -21.27 49.87 46.58
N LEU A 290 -22.10 50.93 46.66
CA LEU A 290 -23.03 51.28 45.59
C LEU A 290 -22.29 51.63 44.29
N GLU A 291 -21.25 52.45 44.37
CA GLU A 291 -20.42 52.84 43.23
C GLU A 291 -19.75 51.64 42.58
N ASN A 292 -19.15 50.74 43.37
CA ASN A 292 -18.52 49.52 42.87
C ASN A 292 -19.54 48.64 42.11
N THR A 293 -20.75 48.47 42.67
CA THR A 293 -21.80 47.68 41.99
C THR A 293 -22.31 48.35 40.71
N PHE A 294 -22.31 49.68 40.64
CA PHE A 294 -22.63 50.42 39.42
C PHE A 294 -21.57 50.22 38.34
N GLN A 295 -20.30 50.24 38.71
CA GLN A 295 -19.19 49.98 37.80
C GLN A 295 -19.23 48.55 37.25
N GLU A 296 -19.44 47.55 38.12
CA GLU A 296 -19.61 46.15 37.69
C GLU A 296 -20.79 45.97 36.73
N LEU A 297 -21.93 46.63 37.01
CA LEU A 297 -23.11 46.56 36.16
C LEU A 297 -22.85 47.21 34.79
N THR A 298 -22.12 48.32 34.76
CA THR A 298 -21.72 49.00 33.51
C THR A 298 -20.80 48.12 32.69
N TRP A 299 -19.79 47.52 33.33
CA TRP A 299 -18.87 46.57 32.70
C TRP A 299 -19.60 45.36 32.12
N LEU A 300 -20.53 44.76 32.88
CA LEU A 300 -21.33 43.63 32.38
C LEU A 300 -22.18 43.99 31.16
N LYS A 301 -22.78 45.19 31.14
CA LYS A 301 -23.55 45.67 29.98
C LYS A 301 -22.69 45.83 28.74
N GLU A 302 -21.48 46.37 28.89
CA GLU A 302 -20.53 46.48 27.80
C GLU A 302 -20.11 45.10 27.28
N GLU A 303 -19.83 44.16 28.17
CA GLU A 303 -19.42 42.81 27.80
C GLU A 303 -20.55 42.05 27.09
N LYS A 304 -21.79 42.18 27.60
CA LYS A 304 -22.99 41.68 26.94
C LYS A 304 -23.15 42.27 25.54
N MET A 305 -22.97 43.58 25.38
CA MET A 305 -23.06 44.25 24.08
C MET A 305 -22.00 43.74 23.10
N LYS A 306 -20.75 43.52 23.54
CA LYS A 306 -19.69 42.94 22.69
C LYS A 306 -20.06 41.54 22.22
N LEU A 307 -20.54 40.69 23.13
CA LEU A 307 -20.94 39.32 22.79
C LEU A 307 -22.11 39.29 21.80
N GLN A 308 -23.09 40.17 21.98
CA GLN A 308 -24.23 40.28 21.05
C GLN A 308 -23.82 40.78 19.66
N GLN A 309 -22.76 41.59 19.58
CA GLN A 309 -22.20 42.04 18.29
C GLN A 309 -21.24 41.03 17.66
N ASN A 310 -20.59 40.18 18.48
CA ASN A 310 -19.63 39.19 18.03
C ASN A 310 -20.33 37.92 17.51
N VAL A 311 -20.76 37.98 16.25
CA VAL A 311 -21.43 36.86 15.59
C VAL A 311 -20.41 35.84 15.09
N ILE A 312 -20.55 34.58 15.52
CA ILE A 312 -19.75 33.48 15.02
C ILE A 312 -20.19 33.14 13.59
N VAL A 313 -19.25 33.25 12.64
CA VAL A 313 -19.47 32.88 11.24
C VAL A 313 -18.69 31.60 10.93
N GLN A 314 -19.38 30.60 10.40
CA GLN A 314 -18.76 29.34 10.00
C GLN A 314 -18.33 29.39 8.54
N PHE A 315 -17.06 29.05 8.28
CA PHE A 315 -16.52 28.90 6.93
C PHE A 315 -16.18 27.45 6.65
N LEU A 316 -16.48 26.99 5.43
CA LEU A 316 -16.08 25.67 4.95
C LEU A 316 -14.82 25.82 4.10
N LEU A 317 -13.70 25.37 4.64
CA LEU A 317 -12.40 25.40 3.98
C LEU A 317 -11.92 23.98 3.71
N LYS A 318 -11.22 23.78 2.60
CA LYS A 318 -10.64 22.47 2.26
C LYS A 318 -9.27 22.29 2.93
N GLN A 319 -8.90 21.04 3.16
CA GLN A 319 -7.53 20.67 3.56
C GLN A 319 -6.52 21.23 2.54
N GLY A 320 -5.48 21.92 3.02
CA GLY A 320 -4.51 22.67 2.20
C GLY A 320 -4.80 24.18 2.07
N GLN A 321 -6.01 24.65 2.44
CA GLN A 321 -6.28 26.07 2.66
C GLN A 321 -6.12 26.47 4.13
N VAL A 322 -6.19 25.49 5.02
CA VAL A 322 -5.89 25.60 6.44
C VAL A 322 -4.95 24.45 6.78
N GLU A 323 -3.80 24.79 7.34
CA GLU A 323 -2.86 23.80 7.89
C GLU A 323 -3.00 23.79 9.41
N LEU A 324 -2.91 22.59 9.97
CA LEU A 324 -2.93 22.33 11.40
C LEU A 324 -1.68 21.55 11.75
N ASP A 325 -1.04 21.90 12.85
CA ASP A 325 0.00 21.05 13.42
C ASP A 325 -0.61 19.72 13.86
N SER A 326 0.07 18.63 13.52
CA SER A 326 -0.49 17.28 13.58
C SER A 326 -0.71 16.81 15.02
N THR A 327 -1.88 17.10 15.58
CA THR A 327 -2.40 16.49 16.81
C THR A 327 -3.46 15.45 16.47
N GLN A 328 -3.51 14.34 17.24
CA GLN A 328 -4.51 13.27 17.07
C GLN A 328 -5.96 13.76 17.22
N ILE A 329 -6.15 14.88 17.92
CA ILE A 329 -7.40 15.64 17.98
C ILE A 329 -7.07 17.00 17.36
N PRO A 330 -7.68 17.38 16.23
CA PRO A 330 -7.38 18.66 15.59
C PRO A 330 -7.84 19.80 16.49
N GLU A 331 -6.87 20.51 17.06
CA GLU A 331 -7.09 21.75 17.80
C GLU A 331 -6.93 22.91 16.82
N TYR A 332 -8.01 23.66 16.59
CA TYR A 332 -8.05 24.71 15.56
C TYR A 332 -7.54 26.07 16.06
N SER A 333 -7.01 26.14 17.28
CA SER A 333 -6.49 27.36 17.91
C SER A 333 -5.31 27.95 17.12
N ASP A 334 -4.44 27.08 16.60
CA ASP A 334 -3.23 27.45 15.83
C ASP A 334 -3.42 27.32 14.31
N ALA A 335 -4.68 27.35 13.84
CA ALA A 335 -5.00 27.18 12.43
C ALA A 335 -4.48 28.35 11.59
N VAL A 336 -3.62 28.06 10.61
CA VAL A 336 -3.09 29.07 9.68
C VAL A 336 -3.82 28.98 8.34
N LEU A 337 -4.41 30.10 7.92
CA LEU A 337 -5.02 30.22 6.60
C LEU A 337 -3.93 30.45 5.54
N ILE A 338 -3.88 29.59 4.54
CA ILE A 338 -3.00 29.74 3.38
C ILE A 338 -3.77 30.40 2.24
N ASP A 339 -3.20 31.47 1.69
CA ASP A 339 -3.76 32.11 0.50
C ASP A 339 -3.71 31.13 -0.68
N ARG A 340 -4.84 31.04 -1.38
CA ARG A 340 -5.03 30.16 -2.52
C ARG A 340 -4.04 30.47 -3.65
N SER A 341 -3.66 31.73 -3.80
CA SER A 341 -2.68 32.17 -4.82
C SER A 341 -1.36 31.40 -4.72
N VAL A 342 -0.81 31.26 -3.51
CA VAL A 342 0.46 30.57 -3.24
C VAL A 342 0.38 29.09 -3.64
N VAL A 343 -0.73 28.43 -3.30
CA VAL A 343 -0.94 27.01 -3.64
C VAL A 343 -1.12 26.83 -5.15
N GLU A 344 -1.85 27.72 -5.82
CA GLU A 344 -2.04 27.69 -7.26
C GLU A 344 -0.73 27.96 -8.02
N GLU A 345 0.07 28.92 -7.57
CA GLU A 345 1.40 29.21 -8.12
C GLU A 345 2.34 28.00 -7.99
N LEU A 346 2.37 27.36 -6.82
CA LEU A 346 3.14 26.13 -6.61
C LEU A 346 2.65 24.99 -7.50
N ASN A 347 1.34 24.80 -7.64
CA ASN A 347 0.78 23.78 -8.51
C ASN A 347 1.10 24.04 -9.98
N CYS A 348 1.06 25.29 -10.44
CA CYS A 348 1.49 25.69 -11.78
C CYS A 348 2.98 25.42 -11.99
N ALA A 349 3.83 25.75 -11.02
CA ALA A 349 5.26 25.46 -11.08
C ALA A 349 5.54 23.95 -11.11
N LEU A 350 4.83 23.15 -10.30
CA LEU A 350 4.91 21.70 -10.29
C LEU A 350 4.46 21.09 -11.62
N ALA A 351 3.36 21.58 -12.20
CA ALA A 351 2.88 21.15 -13.51
C ALA A 351 3.92 21.44 -14.60
N ALA A 352 4.51 22.64 -14.61
CA ALA A 352 5.56 23.01 -15.56
C ALA A 352 6.82 22.15 -15.40
N GLN A 353 7.22 21.81 -14.17
CA GLN A 353 8.34 20.88 -13.93
C GLN A 353 8.00 19.44 -14.36
N GLY A 354 6.76 19.01 -14.12
CA GLY A 354 6.25 17.73 -14.60
C GLY A 354 6.30 17.63 -16.12
N GLU A 355 5.87 18.67 -16.82
CA GLU A 355 5.93 18.75 -18.28
C GLU A 355 7.37 18.71 -18.79
N LYS A 356 8.29 19.48 -18.18
CA LYS A 356 9.73 19.39 -18.51
C LYS A 356 10.29 17.98 -18.35
N LYS A 357 9.92 17.28 -17.27
CA LYS A 357 10.32 15.89 -17.04
C LYS A 357 9.76 14.95 -18.11
N ILE A 358 8.49 15.12 -18.47
CA ILE A 358 7.84 14.31 -19.53
C ILE A 358 8.53 14.55 -20.88
N THR A 359 8.80 15.81 -21.24
CA THR A 359 9.51 16.16 -22.47
C THR A 359 10.91 15.52 -22.50
N ALA A 360 11.68 15.63 -21.42
CA ALA A 360 12.98 14.96 -21.32
C ALA A 360 12.88 13.43 -21.42
N MET A 361 11.84 12.81 -20.84
CA MET A 361 11.58 11.38 -20.99
C MET A 361 11.23 10.99 -22.43
N ILE A 362 10.47 11.82 -23.14
CA ILE A 362 10.14 11.61 -24.56
C ILE A 362 11.38 11.72 -25.42
N GLU A 363 12.20 12.76 -25.21
CA GLU A 363 13.48 12.95 -25.90
C GLU A 363 14.42 11.76 -25.66
N PHE A 364 14.55 11.28 -24.42
CA PHE A 364 15.36 10.11 -24.10
C PHE A 364 14.84 8.83 -24.77
N LYS A 365 13.53 8.64 -24.78
CA LYS A 365 12.88 7.50 -25.47
C LYS A 365 13.16 7.55 -26.97
N ASP A 366 13.05 8.71 -27.61
CA ASP A 366 13.27 8.85 -29.05
C ASP A 366 14.76 8.79 -29.42
N PHE A 367 15.65 9.29 -28.55
CA PHE A 367 17.10 9.08 -28.66
C PHE A 367 17.46 7.58 -28.58
N SER A 368 16.89 6.85 -27.63
CA SER A 368 17.09 5.41 -27.48
C SER A 368 16.61 4.63 -28.72
N LYS A 369 15.45 5.01 -29.28
CA LYS A 369 14.98 4.45 -30.57
C LYS A 369 15.96 4.74 -31.71
N GLY A 370 16.53 5.93 -31.74
CA GLY A 370 17.56 6.32 -32.70
C GLY A 370 18.81 5.43 -32.61
N ILE A 371 19.30 5.17 -31.39
CA ILE A 371 20.42 4.26 -31.15
C ILE A 371 20.09 2.86 -31.65
N ILE A 372 18.95 2.28 -31.25
CA ILE A 372 18.55 0.92 -31.66
C ILE A 372 18.46 0.81 -33.18
N ARG A 373 17.93 1.84 -33.84
CA ARG A 373 17.87 1.88 -35.32
C ARG A 373 19.26 1.91 -35.94
N LEU A 374 20.16 2.75 -35.42
CA LEU A 374 21.55 2.83 -35.90
C LEU A 374 22.32 1.54 -35.66
N GLU A 375 22.14 0.89 -34.52
CA GLU A 375 22.73 -0.43 -34.23
C GLU A 375 22.24 -1.49 -35.22
N TRP A 376 20.93 -1.49 -35.53
CA TRP A 376 20.38 -2.39 -36.53
C TRP A 376 20.94 -2.11 -37.93
N GLU A 377 21.03 -0.84 -38.34
CA GLU A 377 21.63 -0.44 -39.61
C GLU A 377 23.12 -0.84 -39.68
N HIS A 378 23.87 -0.65 -38.60
CA HIS A 378 25.26 -1.07 -38.50
C HIS A 378 25.39 -2.60 -38.66
N LYS A 379 24.56 -3.37 -37.96
CA LYS A 379 24.56 -4.84 -38.04
C LYS A 379 24.18 -5.33 -39.44
N LYS A 380 23.23 -4.67 -40.10
CA LYS A 380 22.88 -4.93 -41.50
C LYS A 380 24.08 -4.69 -42.43
N MET A 381 24.76 -3.55 -42.28
CA MET A 381 25.93 -3.22 -43.10
C MET A 381 27.09 -4.20 -42.85
N GLN A 382 27.32 -4.61 -41.59
CA GLN A 382 28.30 -5.64 -41.27
C GLN A 382 27.99 -6.98 -41.95
N MET A 383 26.72 -7.41 -41.94
CA MET A 383 26.31 -8.63 -42.64
C MET A 383 26.51 -8.52 -44.16
N GLN A 384 26.20 -7.36 -44.75
CA GLN A 384 26.46 -7.11 -46.18
C GLN A 384 27.95 -7.13 -46.52
N ILE A 385 28.79 -6.53 -45.66
CA ILE A 385 30.25 -6.61 -45.81
C ILE A 385 30.73 -8.05 -45.75
N GLN A 386 30.20 -8.85 -44.82
CA GLN A 386 30.56 -10.25 -44.69
C GLN A 386 30.15 -11.07 -45.91
N ASP A 387 28.92 -10.90 -46.40
CA ASP A 387 28.41 -11.54 -47.62
C ASP A 387 29.26 -11.16 -48.85
N LEU A 388 29.63 -9.89 -49.00
CA LEU A 388 30.51 -9.44 -50.09
C LEU A 388 31.92 -10.03 -49.97
N LYS A 389 32.49 -10.11 -48.76
CA LYS A 389 33.79 -10.77 -48.52
C LYS A 389 33.73 -12.25 -48.86
N GLU A 390 32.64 -12.92 -48.52
CA GLU A 390 32.44 -14.35 -48.79
C GLU A 390 32.25 -14.61 -50.28
N LYS A 391 31.47 -13.77 -50.98
CA LYS A 391 31.39 -13.75 -52.45
C LYS A 391 32.75 -13.54 -53.11
N ALA A 392 33.55 -12.59 -52.62
CA ALA A 392 34.90 -12.36 -53.14
C ALA A 392 35.81 -13.58 -52.94
N ARG A 393 35.76 -14.21 -51.75
CA ARG A 393 36.48 -15.47 -51.48
C ARG A 393 36.03 -16.59 -52.42
N ASN A 394 34.73 -16.73 -52.64
CA ASN A 394 34.18 -17.74 -53.54
C ASN A 394 34.67 -17.54 -54.98
N ILE A 395 34.74 -16.29 -55.46
CA ILE A 395 35.29 -15.98 -56.79
C ILE A 395 36.77 -16.37 -56.89
N VAL A 396 37.58 -16.08 -55.86
CA VAL A 396 39.01 -16.43 -55.83
C VAL A 396 39.23 -17.94 -55.76
N ILE A 397 38.40 -18.66 -54.99
CA ILE A 397 38.51 -20.11 -54.80
C ILE A 397 37.92 -20.89 -55.99
N LEU A 398 37.05 -20.27 -56.79
CA LEU A 398 36.40 -20.91 -57.93
C LEU A 398 37.48 -21.49 -58.88
N PRO A 399 37.58 -22.83 -59.01
CA PRO A 399 38.53 -23.40 -59.94
C PRO A 399 38.05 -23.11 -61.35
N ILE A 400 38.79 -22.26 -62.07
CA ILE A 400 38.44 -21.91 -63.44
C ILE A 400 38.73 -23.14 -64.31
N SER A 401 37.66 -23.84 -64.72
CA SER A 401 37.77 -24.95 -65.66
C SER A 401 38.30 -24.46 -67.01
N LYS A 402 38.87 -25.37 -67.82
CA LYS A 402 39.34 -25.04 -69.17
C LYS A 402 38.23 -24.47 -70.05
N ASP A 403 36.99 -24.94 -69.86
CA ASP A 403 35.82 -24.45 -70.58
C ASP A 403 35.47 -23.01 -70.19
N CYS A 404 35.56 -22.66 -68.89
CA CYS A 404 35.40 -21.29 -68.43
C CYS A 404 36.51 -20.37 -68.96
N GLN A 405 37.76 -20.84 -69.05
CA GLN A 405 38.84 -20.07 -69.68
C GLN A 405 38.58 -19.82 -71.17
N LEU A 406 38.12 -20.84 -71.90
CA LEU A 406 37.76 -20.72 -73.31
C LEU A 406 36.58 -19.76 -73.52
N PHE A 407 35.58 -19.78 -72.64
CA PHE A 407 34.45 -18.85 -72.66
C PHE A 407 34.88 -17.39 -72.47
N LEU A 408 35.82 -17.14 -71.53
CA LEU A 408 36.30 -15.79 -71.24
C LEU A 408 37.29 -15.24 -72.27
N THR A 409 38.00 -16.10 -73.00
CA THR A 409 39.06 -15.69 -73.94
C THR A 409 38.61 -15.63 -75.40
N VAL A 410 37.68 -16.50 -75.81
CA VAL A 410 37.21 -16.59 -77.20
C VAL A 410 35.97 -15.73 -77.39
N HIS A 411 36.06 -14.71 -78.26
CA HIS A 411 34.97 -13.75 -78.49
C HIS A 411 33.69 -14.38 -79.09
N ASN A 412 33.81 -15.52 -79.77
CA ASN A 412 32.70 -16.28 -80.36
C ASN A 412 32.71 -17.73 -79.85
N TYR A 413 32.54 -17.90 -78.54
CA TYR A 413 32.56 -19.21 -77.86
C TYR A 413 31.56 -20.20 -78.47
N ASP A 414 30.36 -19.74 -78.80
CA ASP A 414 29.31 -20.58 -79.39
C ASP A 414 29.74 -21.18 -80.75
N THR A 415 30.46 -20.40 -81.56
CA THR A 415 30.97 -20.88 -82.86
C THR A 415 32.11 -21.89 -82.66
N HIS A 416 32.97 -21.68 -81.66
CA HIS A 416 34.05 -22.61 -81.33
C HIS A 416 33.50 -23.96 -80.81
N ILE A 417 32.49 -23.93 -79.93
CA ILE A 417 31.80 -25.15 -79.49
C ILE A 417 31.16 -25.84 -80.68
N ALA A 418 30.42 -25.11 -81.53
CA ALA A 418 29.73 -25.70 -82.68
C ALA A 418 30.71 -26.40 -83.63
N GLN A 419 31.88 -25.82 -83.87
CA GLN A 419 32.94 -26.45 -84.67
C GLN A 419 33.54 -27.69 -83.99
N HIS A 420 33.80 -27.62 -82.67
CA HIS A 420 34.30 -28.77 -81.91
C HIS A 420 33.29 -29.92 -81.88
N LEU A 421 32.01 -29.62 -81.63
CA LEU A 421 30.91 -30.59 -81.68
C LEU A 421 30.80 -31.22 -83.07
N ALA A 422 30.83 -30.42 -84.14
CA ALA A 422 30.80 -30.93 -85.51
C ALA A 422 32.00 -31.86 -85.81
N GLY A 423 33.20 -31.55 -85.29
CA GLY A 423 34.38 -32.42 -85.41
C GLY A 423 34.25 -33.74 -84.64
N MET A 424 33.67 -33.70 -83.43
CA MET A 424 33.39 -34.90 -82.64
C MET A 424 32.31 -35.78 -83.29
N GLU A 425 31.24 -35.17 -83.82
CA GLU A 425 30.18 -35.87 -84.55
C GLU A 425 30.72 -36.57 -85.81
N GLN A 426 31.60 -35.92 -86.55
CA GLN A 426 32.28 -36.53 -87.70
C GLN A 426 33.14 -37.72 -87.27
N SER A 427 33.90 -37.59 -86.18
CA SER A 427 34.75 -38.67 -85.64
C SER A 427 33.92 -39.86 -85.15
N LEU A 428 32.81 -39.60 -84.44
CA LEU A 428 31.84 -40.62 -84.03
C LEU A 428 31.22 -41.30 -85.25
N GLY A 429 30.87 -40.56 -86.29
CA GLY A 429 30.34 -41.11 -87.54
C GLY A 429 31.33 -42.03 -88.26
N VAL A 430 32.63 -41.70 -88.24
CA VAL A 430 33.69 -42.58 -88.78
C VAL A 430 33.84 -43.84 -87.93
N MET A 431 33.84 -43.72 -86.60
CA MET A 431 33.93 -44.86 -85.69
C MET A 431 32.71 -45.80 -85.82
N ASP A 432 31.50 -45.26 -85.96
CA ASP A 432 30.28 -46.04 -86.17
C ASP A 432 30.32 -46.82 -87.49
N LYS A 433 30.78 -46.19 -88.59
CA LYS A 433 30.98 -46.88 -89.88
C LYS A 433 31.99 -48.01 -89.76
N LEU A 434 33.12 -47.78 -89.07
CA LEU A 434 34.13 -48.80 -88.81
C LEU A 434 33.58 -49.94 -87.96
N HIS A 435 32.86 -49.62 -86.89
CA HIS A 435 32.22 -50.59 -86.01
C HIS A 435 31.22 -51.46 -86.78
N LYS A 436 30.33 -50.86 -87.57
CA LYS A 436 29.39 -51.58 -88.44
C LYS A 436 30.09 -52.51 -89.42
N LYS A 437 31.22 -52.10 -90.00
CA LYS A 437 32.05 -52.96 -90.89
C LYS A 437 32.65 -54.14 -90.12
N ASN A 438 33.20 -53.88 -88.93
CA ASN A 438 33.77 -54.91 -88.08
C ASN A 438 32.72 -55.93 -87.62
N VAL A 439 31.54 -55.48 -87.19
CA VAL A 439 30.41 -56.35 -86.82
C VAL A 439 30.01 -57.25 -88.00
N LYS A 440 29.86 -56.69 -89.21
CA LYS A 440 29.57 -57.49 -90.42
C LYS A 440 30.65 -58.55 -90.71
N ASN A 441 31.92 -58.22 -90.54
CA ASN A 441 33.03 -59.16 -90.72
C ASN A 441 33.01 -60.29 -89.68
N HIS A 442 32.76 -59.95 -88.41
CA HIS A 442 32.64 -60.95 -87.34
C HIS A 442 31.43 -61.87 -87.57
N GLN A 443 30.29 -61.32 -88.00
CA GLN A 443 29.11 -62.12 -88.38
C GLN A 443 29.39 -63.07 -89.56
N LYS A 444 30.23 -62.70 -90.52
CA LYS A 444 30.68 -63.62 -91.59
C LYS A 444 31.54 -64.75 -91.04
N LYS A 445 32.56 -64.42 -90.23
CA LYS A 445 33.41 -65.43 -89.55
C LYS A 445 32.60 -66.39 -88.67
N VAL A 446 31.63 -65.90 -87.92
CA VAL A 446 30.74 -66.75 -87.12
C VAL A 446 29.92 -67.70 -88.00
N ARG A 447 29.44 -67.25 -89.16
CA ARG A 447 28.72 -68.11 -90.11
C ARG A 447 29.63 -69.18 -90.73
N GLU A 448 30.87 -68.85 -91.04
CA GLU A 448 31.87 -69.80 -91.54
C GLU A 448 32.22 -70.84 -90.48
N LEU A 449 32.52 -70.41 -89.26
CA LEU A 449 32.80 -71.31 -88.14
C LEU A 449 31.61 -72.23 -87.83
N LYS A 450 30.38 -71.72 -87.84
CA LYS A 450 29.17 -72.56 -87.68
C LYS A 450 29.03 -73.61 -88.78
N LYS A 451 29.42 -73.31 -90.03
CA LYS A 451 29.45 -74.32 -91.11
C LYS A 451 30.53 -75.37 -90.86
N CYS A 452 31.73 -74.95 -90.45
CA CYS A 452 32.82 -75.86 -90.12
C CYS A 452 32.48 -76.78 -88.94
N ILE A 453 31.81 -76.25 -87.91
CA ILE A 453 31.35 -77.05 -86.76
C ILE A 453 30.38 -78.14 -87.23
N ARG A 454 29.36 -77.80 -88.04
CA ARG A 454 28.43 -78.81 -88.58
C ARG A 454 29.12 -79.90 -89.40
N LEU A 455 30.05 -79.53 -90.28
CA LEU A 455 30.83 -80.51 -91.05
C LEU A 455 31.66 -81.43 -90.15
N LYS A 456 32.20 -80.90 -89.05
CA LYS A 456 32.95 -81.70 -88.06
C LYS A 456 32.03 -82.57 -87.19
N GLU A 457 30.83 -82.10 -86.86
CA GLU A 457 29.81 -82.90 -86.17
C GLU A 457 29.34 -84.08 -87.05
N GLU A 458 29.09 -83.84 -88.34
CA GLU A 458 28.77 -84.88 -89.33
C GLU A 458 29.90 -85.92 -89.45
N ALA A 459 31.15 -85.45 -89.61
CA ALA A 459 32.31 -86.34 -89.66
C ALA A 459 32.52 -87.12 -88.35
N ASN A 460 32.33 -86.49 -87.19
CA ASN A 460 32.41 -87.17 -85.90
C ASN A 460 31.29 -88.21 -85.73
N TYR A 461 30.10 -87.95 -86.28
CA TYR A 461 29.00 -88.90 -86.28
C TYR A 461 29.30 -90.12 -87.15
N GLU A 462 29.84 -89.92 -88.36
CA GLU A 462 30.32 -91.01 -89.23
C GLU A 462 31.42 -91.84 -88.56
N LEU A 463 32.42 -91.19 -87.96
CA LEU A 463 33.49 -91.88 -87.22
C LEU A 463 32.93 -92.65 -86.02
N SER A 464 31.91 -92.11 -85.34
CA SER A 464 31.24 -92.81 -84.24
C SER A 464 30.46 -94.04 -84.73
N LEU A 465 29.88 -93.98 -85.93
CA LEU A 465 29.20 -95.11 -86.56
C LEU A 465 30.21 -96.19 -86.95
N GLN A 466 31.33 -95.80 -87.57
CA GLN A 466 32.44 -96.70 -87.91
C GLN A 466 33.03 -97.36 -86.67
N LEU A 467 33.22 -96.62 -85.57
CA LEU A 467 33.68 -97.19 -84.29
C LEU A 467 32.73 -98.25 -83.75
N LYS A 468 31.40 -98.03 -83.85
CA LYS A 468 30.41 -99.02 -83.43
C LYS A 468 30.48 -100.29 -84.29
N GLU A 469 30.58 -100.14 -85.60
CA GLU A 469 30.70 -101.28 -86.53
C GLU A 469 32.01 -102.05 -86.31
N MET A 470 33.11 -101.33 -86.11
CA MET A 470 34.40 -101.93 -85.81
C MET A 470 34.38 -102.66 -84.46
N LEU A 471 33.71 -102.12 -83.44
CA LEU A 471 33.51 -102.78 -82.15
C LEU A 471 32.75 -104.10 -82.29
N VAL A 472 31.68 -104.13 -83.10
CA VAL A 472 30.95 -105.36 -83.42
C VAL A 472 31.89 -106.36 -84.10
N SER A 473 32.64 -105.94 -85.13
CA SER A 473 33.58 -106.82 -85.83
C SER A 473 34.71 -107.35 -84.94
N VAL A 474 35.19 -106.55 -83.98
CA VAL A 474 36.19 -106.98 -83.00
C VAL A 474 35.58 -107.96 -82.01
N SER A 475 34.35 -107.73 -81.55
CA SER A 475 33.65 -108.67 -80.65
C SER A 475 33.37 -110.02 -81.32
N GLU A 476 32.99 -110.03 -82.59
CA GLU A 476 32.80 -111.24 -83.38
C GLU A 476 34.13 -111.98 -83.60
N ARG A 477 35.21 -111.24 -83.91
CA ARG A 477 36.56 -111.81 -84.03
C ARG A 477 37.10 -112.31 -82.69
N MET A 478 36.81 -111.64 -81.58
CA MET A 478 37.18 -112.08 -80.24
C MET A 478 36.51 -113.42 -79.91
N HIS A 479 35.21 -113.55 -80.20
CA HIS A 479 34.51 -114.83 -80.04
C HIS A 479 35.08 -115.94 -80.93
N ILE A 480 35.51 -115.64 -82.15
CA ILE A 480 36.18 -116.60 -83.03
C ILE A 480 37.58 -116.95 -82.52
N PHE A 481 38.32 -115.98 -81.97
CA PHE A 481 39.67 -116.18 -81.45
C PHE A 481 39.67 -116.99 -80.15
N GLU A 482 38.75 -116.70 -79.23
CA GLU A 482 38.56 -117.46 -77.98
C GLU A 482 38.10 -118.90 -78.26
N ALA A 483 37.34 -119.14 -79.33
CA ALA A 483 36.97 -120.49 -79.76
C ALA A 483 38.09 -121.26 -80.51
N ALA A 484 39.12 -120.56 -81.01
CA ALA A 484 40.22 -121.14 -81.78
C ALA A 484 41.58 -121.14 -81.02
N ASP A 485 41.65 -120.65 -79.78
CA ASP A 485 42.92 -120.47 -79.08
C ASP A 485 43.47 -121.78 -78.50
N THR A 486 44.31 -122.45 -79.28
CA THR A 486 45.13 -123.61 -78.89
C THR A 486 46.39 -123.22 -78.11
N ARG A 487 46.56 -121.93 -77.78
CA ARG A 487 47.71 -121.41 -77.03
C ARG A 487 47.81 -121.96 -75.61
N ASP A 488 46.68 -122.25 -74.96
CA ASP A 488 46.67 -122.79 -73.59
C ASP A 488 47.22 -124.23 -73.50
N ILE A 489 47.15 -125.00 -74.60
CA ILE A 489 47.72 -126.35 -74.69
C ILE A 489 49.23 -126.28 -75.00
N SER A 490 49.65 -125.33 -75.84
CA SER A 490 51.06 -125.12 -76.21
C SER A 490 51.91 -124.58 -75.04
N ALA A 491 51.34 -123.73 -74.16
CA ALA A 491 52.02 -123.20 -72.98
C ALA A 491 52.26 -124.29 -71.91
N LYS A 492 51.33 -125.25 -71.77
CA LYS A 492 51.50 -126.42 -70.88
C LYS A 492 52.60 -127.37 -71.35
N ILE A 493 52.68 -127.65 -72.65
CA ILE A 493 53.72 -128.52 -73.23
C ILE A 493 55.11 -127.87 -73.16
N THR A 494 55.19 -126.54 -73.32
CA THR A 494 56.45 -125.79 -73.22
C THR A 494 57.01 -125.76 -71.80
N ARG A 495 56.15 -125.68 -70.77
CA ARG A 495 56.56 -125.80 -69.36
C ARG A 495 57.09 -127.20 -69.01
N GLN A 496 56.47 -128.26 -69.52
CA GLN A 496 56.93 -129.63 -69.29
C GLN A 496 58.27 -129.92 -69.98
N ARG A 497 58.45 -129.48 -71.24
CA ARG A 497 59.75 -129.58 -71.94
C ARG A 497 60.85 -128.78 -71.26
N TYR A 498 60.55 -127.60 -70.70
CA TYR A 498 61.54 -126.82 -69.95
C TYR A 498 62.01 -127.55 -68.68
N GLN A 499 61.12 -128.24 -67.97
CA GLN A 499 61.48 -129.06 -66.81
C GLN A 499 62.37 -130.27 -67.17
N GLU A 500 62.14 -130.89 -68.33
CA GLU A 500 63.00 -131.98 -68.84
C GLU A 500 64.38 -131.48 -69.28
N ILE A 501 64.46 -130.30 -69.92
CA ILE A 501 65.72 -129.66 -70.32
C ILE A 501 66.56 -129.28 -69.09
N VAL A 502 65.93 -128.83 -68.00
CA VAL A 502 66.65 -128.54 -66.74
C VAL A 502 67.23 -129.81 -66.11
N LYS A 503 66.51 -130.94 -66.13
CA LYS A 503 67.03 -132.24 -65.66
C LYS A 503 68.21 -132.74 -66.52
N GLN A 504 68.11 -132.61 -67.85
CA GLN A 504 69.21 -132.97 -68.76
C GLN A 504 70.43 -132.05 -68.61
N LYS A 505 70.23 -130.75 -68.34
CA LYS A 505 71.31 -129.80 -68.07
C LYS A 505 72.04 -130.14 -66.76
N TYR A 506 71.31 -130.55 -65.72
CA TYR A 506 71.90 -130.98 -64.45
C TYR A 506 72.77 -132.23 -64.59
N LEU A 507 72.31 -133.23 -65.37
CA LEU A 507 73.09 -134.45 -65.59
C LEU A 507 74.26 -134.25 -66.56
N ARG A 508 74.13 -133.37 -67.57
CA ARG A 508 75.28 -132.95 -68.38
C ARG A 508 76.34 -132.19 -67.56
N ILE A 509 75.94 -131.47 -66.51
CA ILE A 509 76.89 -130.86 -65.57
C ILE A 509 77.57 -131.95 -64.74
N LEU A 510 76.84 -132.98 -64.30
CA LEU A 510 77.44 -134.12 -63.58
C LEU A 510 78.45 -134.90 -64.44
N ILE A 511 78.11 -135.12 -65.71
CA ILE A 511 79.00 -135.75 -66.70
C ILE A 511 80.19 -134.84 -66.99
N ARG A 512 80.01 -133.52 -67.12
CA ARG A 512 81.11 -132.56 -67.30
C ARG A 512 82.05 -132.48 -66.09
N GLU A 513 81.55 -132.70 -64.88
CA GLU A 513 82.41 -132.76 -63.70
C GLU A 513 83.23 -134.07 -63.67
N GLN A 514 82.67 -135.16 -64.19
CA GLN A 514 83.42 -136.41 -64.39
C GLN A 514 84.38 -136.35 -65.58
N GLU A 515 84.02 -135.67 -66.68
CA GLU A 515 84.95 -135.29 -67.75
C GLU A 515 86.08 -134.40 -67.21
N LYS A 516 85.81 -133.49 -66.27
CA LYS A 516 86.88 -132.72 -65.60
C LYS A 516 87.80 -133.57 -64.75
N GLN A 517 87.30 -134.59 -64.05
CA GLN A 517 88.15 -135.50 -63.26
C GLN A 517 88.95 -136.46 -64.16
N LEU A 518 88.36 -136.91 -65.27
CA LEU A 518 89.07 -137.64 -66.32
C LEU A 518 90.11 -136.75 -67.04
N ALA A 519 89.84 -135.45 -67.20
CA ALA A 519 90.75 -134.48 -67.82
C ALA A 519 91.89 -133.99 -66.89
N ILE A 520 91.68 -133.89 -65.58
CA ILE A 520 92.77 -133.60 -64.65
C ILE A 520 93.74 -134.81 -64.58
N LEU A 521 93.24 -136.05 -64.66
CA LEU A 521 94.11 -137.24 -64.78
C LEU A 521 94.67 -137.48 -66.19
N GLN A 522 94.23 -136.73 -67.20
CA GLN A 522 94.92 -136.59 -68.49
C GLN A 522 96.20 -135.73 -68.36
N SER A 523 96.36 -134.97 -67.27
CA SER A 523 97.35 -133.88 -67.18
C SER A 523 98.50 -134.11 -66.18
N GLU A 524 98.51 -135.27 -65.53
CA GLU A 524 99.76 -135.94 -65.10
C GLU A 524 99.99 -137.07 -66.13
N ALA A 525 100.36 -136.74 -67.37
CA ALA A 525 101.74 -136.40 -67.72
C ALA A 525 102.73 -137.46 -67.21
N GLU A 526 103.35 -138.11 -68.19
CA GLU A 526 104.79 -138.43 -68.22
C GLU A 526 105.38 -139.30 -67.10
#